data_AF-A0A7C7NQ57-F1
#
_entry.id   AF-A0A7C7NQ57-F1
#
_cell.length_a   1.000
_cell.length_b   1.000
_cell.length_c   1.000
_cell.angle_alpha   90.00
_cell.angle_beta   90.00
_cell.angle_gamma   90.00
#
_symmetry.space_group_name_H-M   'P 1'
#
loop_
_entity.id
_entity.type
_entity.pdbx_description
1 polymer ?
#
loop_
_entity_poly.entity_id
_entity_poly.type
_entity_poly.pdbx_seq_one_letter_code
_entity_poly.pdbx_strand_id
1 'polypeptide(L)'
;MVIDDKLLSKLEELSHLKVAPEKREEIKEELSNILNFVENLNQLDTDGLPDKFSMRDTYSHLRDDNIEVDKNIGKSVVENSPKYQDSSFVVPRIV
;
A
#
# COMPACT_ATOMS: atom_id res chain seq x y z
N MET A 1 20.33 9.99 0.88
CA MET A 1 20.27 8.54 1.25
C MET A 1 20.68 7.73 0.02
N VAL A 2 21.41 6.61 0.15
CA VAL A 2 21.85 5.81 -1.01
C VAL A 2 20.94 4.58 -1.19
N ILE A 3 20.40 4.39 -2.40
CA ILE A 3 19.65 3.18 -2.77
C ILE A 3 20.63 2.12 -3.27
N ASP A 4 20.96 1.15 -2.41
CA ASP A 4 21.76 -0.02 -2.79
C ASP A 4 20.88 -1.24 -3.13
N ASP A 5 21.48 -2.29 -3.69
CA ASP A 5 20.73 -3.50 -4.06
C ASP A 5 20.09 -4.20 -2.87
N LYS A 6 20.71 -4.10 -1.68
CA LYS A 6 20.18 -4.68 -0.44
C LYS A 6 18.90 -3.97 -0.02
N LEU A 7 18.87 -2.64 -0.10
CA LEU A 7 17.69 -1.84 0.19
C LEU A 7 16.61 -2.10 -0.85
N LEU A 8 16.96 -2.18 -2.14
CA LEU A 8 16.00 -2.52 -3.19
C LEU A 8 15.36 -3.88 -2.93
N SER A 9 16.14 -4.92 -2.60
CA SER A 9 15.60 -6.24 -2.25
C SER A 9 14.69 -6.21 -1.02
N LYS A 10 15.02 -5.39 -0.01
CA LYS A 10 14.14 -5.21 1.15
C LYS A 10 12.81 -4.54 0.76
N LEU A 11 12.85 -3.56 -0.14
CA LEU A 11 11.65 -2.87 -0.62
C LEU A 11 10.78 -3.80 -1.48
N GLU A 12 11.38 -4.66 -2.30
CA GLU A 12 10.67 -5.70 -3.06
C GLU A 12 9.90 -6.65 -2.15
N GLU A 13 10.52 -7.09 -1.05
CA GLU A 13 9.89 -7.97 -0.07
C GLU A 13 8.71 -7.28 0.63
N LEU A 14 8.90 -6.04 1.10
CA LEU A 14 7.87 -5.28 1.81
C LEU A 14 6.68 -4.89 0.93
N SER A 15 6.91 -4.63 -0.35
CA SER A 15 5.87 -4.26 -1.31
C SER A 15 5.25 -5.44 -2.06
N HIS A 16 5.82 -6.64 -1.91
CA HIS A 16 5.50 -7.82 -2.71
C HIS A 16 5.60 -7.61 -4.23
N LEU A 17 6.48 -6.70 -4.68
CA LEU A 17 6.76 -6.43 -6.09
C LEU A 17 8.14 -6.98 -6.46
N LYS A 18 8.20 -7.84 -7.48
CA LYS A 18 9.47 -8.33 -8.03
C LYS A 18 9.95 -7.43 -9.17
N VAL A 19 11.15 -6.90 -9.06
CA VAL A 19 11.82 -6.15 -10.13
C VAL A 19 12.67 -7.09 -10.96
N ALA A 20 12.45 -7.09 -12.27
CA ALA A 20 13.25 -7.86 -13.19
C ALA A 20 14.72 -7.39 -13.16
N PRO A 21 15.73 -8.29 -13.21
CA PRO A 21 17.14 -7.93 -13.09
C PRO A 21 17.60 -6.80 -14.01
N GLU A 22 17.09 -6.77 -15.23
CA GLU A 22 17.41 -5.78 -16.26
C GLU A 22 16.89 -4.37 -15.94
N LYS A 23 15.88 -4.23 -15.08
CA LYS A 23 15.30 -2.94 -14.69
C LYS A 23 15.80 -2.42 -13.35
N ARG A 24 16.64 -3.19 -12.65
CA ARG A 24 17.06 -2.83 -11.28
C ARG A 24 17.86 -1.53 -11.26
N GLU A 25 18.80 -1.36 -12.19
CA GLU A 25 19.61 -0.14 -12.24
C GLU A 25 18.76 1.11 -12.52
N GLU A 26 17.84 1.02 -13.49
CA GLU A 26 16.90 2.09 -13.83
C GLU A 26 16.07 2.50 -12.61
N ILE A 27 15.46 1.53 -11.92
CA ILE A 27 14.63 1.82 -10.74
C ILE A 27 15.46 2.41 -9.58
N LYS A 28 16.71 1.96 -9.38
CA LYS A 28 17.59 2.57 -8.36
C LYS A 28 17.86 4.04 -8.66
N GLU A 29 18.10 4.37 -9.92
CA GLU A 29 18.32 5.75 -10.35
C GLU A 29 17.06 6.60 -10.17
N GLU A 30 15.91 6.12 -10.62
CA GLU A 30 14.63 6.83 -10.48
C GLU A 30 14.26 7.08 -9.01
N LEU A 31 14.39 6.07 -8.15
CA LEU A 31 14.12 6.21 -6.71
C LEU A 31 15.07 7.21 -6.05
N SER A 32 16.34 7.21 -6.46
CA SER A 32 17.32 8.19 -5.97
C SER A 32 16.94 9.61 -6.39
N ASN A 33 16.50 9.79 -7.64
CA ASN A 33 16.04 11.08 -8.16
C ASN A 33 14.79 11.59 -7.42
N ILE A 34 13.83 10.71 -7.15
CA ILE A 34 12.62 11.04 -6.37
C ILE A 34 13.01 11.49 -4.96
N LEU A 35 13.90 10.75 -4.28
CA LEU A 35 14.35 11.13 -2.93
C LEU A 35 15.06 12.48 -2.92
N ASN A 36 15.95 12.73 -3.89
CA ASN A 36 16.61 14.02 -4.04
C ASN A 36 15.60 15.15 -4.26
N PHE A 37 14.51 14.91 -4.99
CA PHE A 37 13.45 15.89 -5.17
C PHE A 37 12.69 16.17 -3.86
N VAL A 38 12.44 15.14 -3.04
CA VAL A 38 11.80 15.30 -1.73
C VAL A 38 12.69 16.07 -0.74
N GLU A 39 14.02 15.98 -0.85
CA GLU A 39 14.95 16.73 0.01
C GLU A 39 14.76 18.26 -0.08
N ASN A 40 14.16 18.78 -1.14
CA ASN A 40 13.79 20.19 -1.25
C ASN A 40 12.85 20.64 -0.11
N LEU A 41 12.02 19.74 0.41
CA LEU A 41 11.11 20.05 1.53
C LEU A 41 11.86 20.34 2.83
N ASN A 42 13.10 19.85 2.99
CA ASN A 42 13.92 20.10 4.19
C ASN A 42 14.37 21.57 4.33
N GLN A 43 14.20 22.38 3.28
CA GLN A 43 14.51 23.82 3.34
C GLN A 43 13.45 24.63 4.09
N LEU A 44 12.28 24.03 4.35
CA LEU A 44 11.18 24.68 5.05
C LEU A 44 11.26 24.36 6.54
N ASP A 45 11.19 25.39 7.37
CA ASP A 45 11.04 25.22 8.82
C ASP A 45 9.61 24.77 9.12
N THR A 46 9.50 23.60 9.74
CA THR A 46 8.22 22.98 10.15
C THR A 46 8.07 22.93 11.67
N ASP A 47 8.97 23.57 12.42
CA ASP A 47 8.92 23.59 13.88
C ASP A 47 7.61 24.25 14.37
N GLY A 48 6.91 23.53 15.25
CA GLY A 48 5.64 23.98 15.83
C GLY A 48 4.40 23.78 14.96
N LEU A 49 4.52 23.15 13.77
CA LEU A 49 3.35 22.72 13.03
C LEU A 49 2.65 21.55 13.75
N PRO A 50 1.30 21.52 13.76
CA PRO A 50 0.57 20.41 14.34
C PRO A 50 0.74 19.13 13.50
N ASP A 51 1.15 18.03 14.14
CA ASP A 51 1.35 16.71 13.52
C ASP A 51 0.09 16.14 12.83
N LYS A 52 -1.09 16.68 13.17
CA LYS A 52 -2.38 16.25 12.64
C LYS A 52 -2.93 17.28 11.68
N PHE A 53 -2.74 17.02 10.39
CA PHE A 53 -3.40 17.77 9.32
C PHE A 53 -4.64 17.01 8.86
N SER A 54 -5.82 17.39 9.36
CA SER A 54 -7.09 17.01 8.74
C SER A 54 -7.66 18.24 8.04
N MET A 55 -7.90 18.15 6.73
CA MET A 55 -8.52 19.26 5.97
C MET A 55 -9.99 19.50 6.37
N ARG A 56 -10.56 18.65 7.21
CA ARG A 56 -11.92 18.78 7.72
C ARG A 56 -11.92 18.59 9.23
N ASP A 57 -12.67 19.44 9.92
CA ASP A 57 -13.01 19.29 11.33
C ASP A 57 -14.04 18.17 11.50
N THR A 58 -13.64 16.94 11.18
CA THR A 58 -14.51 15.77 11.30
C THR A 58 -14.10 14.96 12.51
N TYR A 59 -15.05 14.76 13.41
CA TYR A 59 -15.00 13.76 14.45
C TYR A 59 -15.15 12.36 13.85
N SER A 60 -14.77 11.32 14.59
CA SER A 60 -15.00 9.93 14.16
C SER A 60 -16.50 9.67 14.05
N HIS A 61 -16.98 9.34 12.85
CA HIS A 61 -18.37 8.96 12.62
C HIS A 61 -18.59 7.52 13.07
N LEU A 62 -19.59 7.31 13.92
CA LEU A 62 -20.06 5.98 14.27
C LEU A 62 -21.04 5.49 13.21
N ARG A 63 -21.01 4.18 12.95
CA ARG A 63 -22.01 3.48 12.13
C ARG A 63 -23.12 2.98 13.05
N ASP A 64 -24.38 3.13 12.65
CA ASP A 64 -25.51 2.53 13.36
C ASP A 64 -25.42 1.00 13.36
N ASP A 65 -25.83 0.36 14.46
CA ASP A 65 -25.81 -1.09 14.60
C ASP A 65 -27.05 -1.76 13.96
N ASN A 66 -27.15 -1.62 12.64
CA ASN A 66 -28.23 -2.22 11.84
C ASN A 66 -27.69 -3.40 11.02
N ILE A 67 -28.49 -4.46 10.90
CA ILE A 67 -28.19 -5.66 10.11
C ILE A 67 -28.80 -5.52 8.72
N GLU A 68 -27.98 -5.72 7.69
CA GLU A 68 -28.42 -5.82 6.29
C GLU A 68 -28.21 -7.26 5.80
N VAL A 69 -29.24 -7.89 5.24
CA VAL A 69 -29.18 -9.28 4.74
C VAL A 69 -29.45 -9.31 3.25
N ASP A 70 -28.40 -9.59 2.46
CA ASP A 70 -28.51 -9.93 1.04
C ASP A 70 -28.15 -11.40 0.81
N LYS A 71 -29.07 -12.17 0.22
CA LYS A 71 -28.89 -13.58 -0.11
C LYS A 71 -27.90 -13.82 -1.25
N ASN A 72 -27.58 -12.79 -2.03
CA ASN A 72 -26.67 -12.88 -3.17
C ASN A 72 -25.22 -12.54 -2.82
N ILE A 73 -24.95 -12.01 -1.61
CA ILE A 73 -23.62 -11.53 -1.21
C ILE A 73 -22.54 -12.61 -1.36
N GLY A 74 -22.86 -13.87 -1.04
CA GLY A 74 -21.89 -14.96 -1.16
C GLY A 74 -21.46 -15.23 -2.61
N LYS A 75 -22.36 -15.03 -3.58
CA LYS A 75 -22.04 -15.18 -5.01
C LYS A 75 -21.26 -13.98 -5.52
N SER A 76 -21.69 -12.76 -5.19
CA SER A 76 -21.02 -11.53 -5.66
C SER A 76 -19.60 -11.39 -5.11
N VAL A 77 -19.34 -11.87 -3.89
CA VAL A 77 -18.01 -11.84 -3.27
C VAL A 77 -16.99 -12.71 -4.02
N VAL A 78 -17.39 -13.88 -4.52
CA VAL A 78 -16.47 -14.83 -5.18
C VAL A 78 -16.39 -14.69 -6.69
N GLU A 79 -17.32 -13.96 -7.31
CA GLU A 79 -17.45 -13.84 -8.77
C GLU A 79 -16.18 -13.34 -9.45
N ASN A 80 -15.45 -12.41 -8.82
CA ASN A 80 -14.20 -11.86 -9.34
C ASN A 80 -12.94 -12.57 -8.82
N SER A 81 -13.10 -13.66 -8.07
CA SER A 81 -11.96 -14.40 -7.53
C SER A 81 -11.25 -15.18 -8.63
N PRO A 82 -9.90 -15.18 -8.69
CA PRO A 82 -9.14 -16.03 -9.61
C PRO A 82 -9.45 -17.52 -9.45
N LYS A 83 -9.74 -17.97 -8.23
CA LYS A 83 -10.15 -19.34 -7.92
C LYS A 83 -10.95 -19.40 -6.62
N TYR A 84 -12.06 -20.10 -6.64
CA TYR A 84 -12.85 -20.38 -5.44
C TYR A 84 -13.38 -21.81 -5.46
N GLN A 85 -13.64 -22.37 -4.29
CA GLN A 85 -14.23 -23.69 -4.09
C GLN A 85 -15.10 -23.64 -2.84
N ASP A 86 -16.32 -24.20 -2.90
CA ASP A 86 -17.25 -24.27 -1.76
C ASP A 86 -17.40 -22.91 -1.04
N SER A 87 -17.60 -21.84 -1.82
CA SER A 87 -17.71 -20.45 -1.34
C SER A 87 -16.47 -19.92 -0.58
N SER A 88 -15.30 -20.52 -0.77
CA SER A 88 -14.03 -20.12 -0.16
C SER A 88 -12.98 -19.75 -1.22
N PHE A 89 -12.08 -18.81 -0.91
CA PHE A 89 -10.96 -18.45 -1.77
C PHE A 89 -9.88 -19.53 -1.76
N VAL A 90 -9.44 -19.97 -2.93
CA VAL A 90 -8.37 -20.97 -3.04
C VAL A 90 -7.03 -20.25 -3.17
N VAL A 91 -6.19 -20.37 -2.14
CA VAL A 91 -4.84 -19.81 -2.11
C VAL A 91 -3.78 -20.90 -1.94
N PRO A 92 -2.53 -20.68 -2.34
CA PRO A 92 -1.43 -21.57 -2.00
C PRO A 92 -1.34 -21.77 -0.49
N ARG A 93 -1.06 -23.02 -0.06
CA ARG A 93 -0.89 -23.32 1.36
C ARG A 93 0.29 -22.52 1.92
N ILE A 94 0.05 -21.78 2.99
CA ILE A 94 1.10 -21.10 3.77
C ILE A 94 1.82 -22.18 4.59
N VAL A 95 3.14 -22.27 4.44
CA VAL A 95 4.06 -23.16 5.18
C VAL A 95 5.01 -22.33 6.03
#